data_AF-A0A5J6BZE4-F1
#
_entry.id   AF-A0A5J6BZE4-F1
#
_cell.length_a   1.000
_cell.length_b   1.000
_cell.length_c   1.000
_cell.angle_alpha   90.00
_cell.angle_beta   90.00
_cell.angle_gamma   90.00
#
_symmetry.space_group_name_H-M   'P 1'
#
loop_
_entity.id
_entity.type
_entity.pdbx_description
1 polymer ?
#
loop_
_entity_poly.entity_id
_entity_poly.type
_entity_poly.pdbx_seq_one_letter_code
_entity_poly.pdbx_strand_id
1 'polypeptide(L)'
;GESSGPFVIPNPKISERDLVVPVLQLFQKEWNDIKNKIVKCDAKPIISIDTINYNVFKECVDNDLVDILNDISACTNNPEIIKLLKKKNKFYSVVLMH
;
A
#
# COMPACT_ATOMS: atom_id res chain seq x y z
N GLY A 1 0.45 -9.46 2.66
CA GLY A 1 -0.02 -9.31 1.28
C GLY A 1 -0.53 -10.63 0.80
N GLU A 2 -0.81 -10.74 -0.50
CA GLU A 2 -1.25 -11.96 -1.16
C GLU A 2 -0.19 -12.40 -2.19
N SER A 3 -0.05 -13.72 -2.39
CA SER A 3 0.97 -14.26 -3.30
C SER A 3 0.36 -14.53 -4.67
N SER A 4 1.07 -14.13 -5.71
CA SER A 4 0.76 -14.46 -7.12
C SER A 4 1.71 -15.53 -7.68
N GLY A 5 2.35 -16.31 -6.81
CA GLY A 5 3.24 -17.40 -7.23
C GLY A 5 2.49 -18.53 -7.94
N PRO A 6 3.16 -19.29 -8.82
CA PRO A 6 2.52 -20.39 -9.55
C PRO A 6 2.01 -21.46 -8.59
N PHE A 7 0.79 -21.95 -8.84
CA PHE A 7 0.10 -22.97 -8.05
C PHE A 7 -0.23 -22.60 -6.59
N VAL A 8 -0.07 -21.32 -6.21
CA VAL A 8 -0.35 -20.88 -4.85
C VAL A 8 -1.85 -20.77 -4.61
N ILE A 9 -2.29 -21.30 -3.47
CA ILE A 9 -3.62 -21.05 -2.92
C ILE A 9 -3.44 -20.10 -1.72
N PRO A 10 -4.03 -18.89 -1.74
CA PRO A 10 -3.98 -17.98 -0.61
C PRO A 10 -4.53 -18.64 0.66
N ASN A 11 -3.93 -18.32 1.80
CA ASN A 11 -4.42 -18.84 3.08
C ASN A 11 -5.81 -18.26 3.38
N PRO A 12 -6.88 -19.08 3.49
CA PRO A 12 -8.24 -18.58 3.63
C PRO A 12 -8.56 -18.04 5.03
N LYS A 13 -7.67 -18.24 6.02
CA LYS A 13 -7.94 -17.91 7.42
C LYS A 13 -7.72 -16.45 7.79
N ILE A 14 -6.92 -15.73 7.01
CA ILE A 14 -6.60 -14.32 7.25
C ILE A 14 -6.58 -13.57 5.94
N SER A 15 -7.21 -12.40 5.91
CA SER A 15 -7.32 -11.60 4.70
C SER A 15 -5.99 -10.90 4.37
N GLU A 16 -5.81 -10.53 3.09
CA GLU A 16 -4.72 -9.65 2.67
C GLU A 16 -4.67 -8.37 3.51
N ARG A 17 -5.83 -7.73 3.71
CA ARG A 17 -6.00 -6.49 4.49
C ARG A 17 -5.45 -6.65 5.91
N ASP A 18 -5.85 -7.70 6.61
CA ASP A 18 -5.46 -7.92 8.01
C ASP A 18 -3.98 -8.31 8.16
N LEU A 19 -3.34 -8.76 7.08
CA LEU A 19 -1.89 -8.95 7.04
C LEU A 19 -1.13 -7.64 6.82
N VAL A 20 -1.60 -6.75 5.92
CA VAL A 20 -0.80 -5.61 5.46
C VAL A 20 -1.04 -4.33 6.26
N VAL A 21 -2.30 -3.99 6.55
CA VAL A 21 -2.64 -2.69 7.16
C VAL A 21 -2.01 -2.55 8.55
N PRO A 22 -2.05 -3.55 9.44
CA PRO A 22 -1.41 -3.44 10.76
C PRO A 22 0.10 -3.20 10.69
N VAL A 23 0.79 -3.81 9.71
CA VAL A 23 2.24 -3.62 9.50
C VAL A 23 2.53 -2.18 9.08
N LEU A 24 1.76 -1.65 8.14
CA LEU A 24 1.91 -0.27 7.66
C LEU A 24 1.62 0.76 8.76
N GLN A 25 0.58 0.52 9.58
CA GLN A 25 0.25 1.36 10.73
C GLN A 25 1.36 1.34 11.79
N LEU A 26 1.91 0.16 12.09
CA LEU A 26 3.04 0.05 13.01
C LEU A 26 4.27 0.80 12.46
N PHE A 27 4.59 0.64 11.18
CA PHE A 27 5.70 1.37 10.56
C PHE A 27 5.51 2.90 10.65
N GLN A 28 4.31 3.40 10.33
CA GLN A 28 4.01 4.83 10.44
C GLN A 28 4.20 5.34 11.87
N LYS A 29 3.72 4.57 12.87
CA LYS A 29 3.90 4.88 14.29
C LYS A 29 5.37 4.95 14.67
N GLU A 30 6.14 3.90 14.40
CA GLU A 30 7.56 3.82 14.77
C GLU A 30 8.38 4.92 14.06
N TRP A 31 8.06 5.22 12.79
CA TRP A 31 8.71 6.31 12.06
C TRP A 31 8.47 7.68 12.72
N ASN A 32 7.22 7.96 13.11
CA ASN A 32 6.87 9.20 13.79
C ASN A 32 7.58 9.31 15.15
N ASP A 33 7.66 8.21 15.90
CA ASP A 33 8.35 8.17 17.19
C ASP A 33 9.85 8.43 17.06
N ILE A 34 10.50 7.90 16.02
CA ILE A 34 11.92 8.15 15.72
C ILE A 34 12.15 9.60 15.30
N LYS A 35 11.30 10.13 14.40
CA LYS A 35 11.41 11.51 13.91
C LYS A 35 11.35 12.53 15.04
N ASN A 36 10.57 12.25 16.08
CA ASN A 36 10.47 13.11 17.26
C ASN A 36 11.71 13.03 18.18
N LYS A 37 12.53 11.97 18.07
CA LYS A 37 13.69 11.72 18.93
C LYS A 37 15.03 12.11 18.29
N ILE A 38 15.13 12.09 16.96
CA ILE A 38 16.39 12.32 16.24
C ILE A 38 16.26 13.53 15.31
N VAL A 39 17.09 14.55 15.55
CA VAL A 39 17.07 15.86 14.84
C VAL A 39 17.40 15.73 13.33
N LYS A 40 18.09 14.67 12.92
CA LYS A 40 18.38 14.33 11.52
C LYS A 40 17.87 12.93 11.19
N CYS A 41 16.63 12.85 10.74
CA CYS A 41 16.08 11.64 10.16
C CYS A 41 15.99 11.88 8.65
N ASP A 42 17.09 11.63 7.93
CA ASP A 42 17.32 12.26 6.63
C ASP A 42 16.51 11.68 5.45
N ALA A 43 15.77 10.57 5.59
CA ALA A 43 14.72 10.21 4.62
C ALA A 43 13.78 9.10 5.11
N LYS A 44 12.47 9.36 5.10
CA LYS A 44 11.45 8.30 5.16
C LYS A 44 11.52 7.50 3.85
N PRO A 45 11.60 6.16 3.88
CA PRO A 45 11.52 5.37 2.66
C PRO A 45 10.15 5.55 2.00
N ILE A 46 10.15 5.57 0.67
CA ILE A 46 8.93 5.50 -0.14
C ILE A 46 8.32 4.10 0.04
N ILE A 47 7.01 4.05 0.27
CA ILE A 47 6.29 2.79 0.50
C ILE A 47 5.41 2.47 -0.71
N SER A 48 5.72 1.35 -1.37
CA SER A 48 4.86 0.77 -2.41
C SER A 48 4.04 -0.37 -1.84
N ILE A 49 2.76 -0.45 -2.18
CA ILE A 49 1.92 -1.61 -1.87
C ILE A 49 1.61 -2.37 -3.15
N ASP A 50 1.94 -3.66 -3.14
CA ASP A 50 1.60 -4.60 -4.21
C ASP A 50 0.22 -5.19 -3.93
N THR A 51 -0.79 -4.70 -4.64
CA THR A 51 -2.18 -5.14 -4.50
C THR A 51 -2.99 -4.75 -5.72
N ILE A 52 -3.99 -5.57 -6.05
CA ILE A 52 -5.03 -5.26 -7.05
C ILE A 52 -6.38 -4.94 -6.38
N ASN A 53 -6.40 -4.88 -5.05
CA ASN A 53 -7.63 -4.76 -4.25
C ASN A 53 -7.94 -3.29 -3.96
N TYR A 54 -9.07 -2.82 -4.51
CA TYR A 54 -9.55 -1.44 -4.31
C TYR A 54 -9.67 -1.05 -2.84
N ASN A 55 -10.25 -1.90 -1.99
CA ASN A 55 -10.53 -1.55 -0.59
C ASN A 55 -9.25 -1.47 0.24
N VAL A 56 -8.29 -2.36 -0.02
CA VAL A 56 -6.97 -2.34 0.63
C VAL A 56 -6.23 -1.05 0.26
N PHE A 57 -6.16 -0.72 -1.03
CA PHE A 57 -5.51 0.51 -1.47
C PHE A 57 -6.24 1.75 -0.95
N LYS A 58 -7.58 1.75 -0.95
CA LYS A 58 -8.39 2.85 -0.39
C LYS A 58 -8.04 3.10 1.07
N GLU A 59 -7.99 2.06 1.90
CA GLU A 59 -7.63 2.20 3.32
C GLU A 59 -6.21 2.73 3.49
N CYS A 60 -5.26 2.28 2.67
CA CYS A 60 -3.88 2.76 2.69
C CYS A 60 -3.77 4.25 2.32
N VAL A 61 -4.52 4.70 1.31
CA VAL A 61 -4.57 6.09 0.83
C VAL A 61 -5.34 6.98 1.81
N ASP A 62 -6.39 6.48 2.46
CA ASP A 62 -7.15 7.21 3.50
C ASP A 62 -6.34 7.47 4.77
N ASN A 63 -5.39 6.59 5.11
CA ASN A 63 -4.58 6.69 6.32
C ASN A 63 -3.12 7.15 6.05
N ASP A 64 -2.81 7.63 4.84
CA ASP A 64 -1.47 8.08 4.43
C ASP A 64 -0.34 7.06 4.71
N LEU A 65 -0.63 5.79 4.42
CA LEU A 65 0.26 4.66 4.71
C LEU A 65 1.23 4.33 3.57
N VAL A 66 0.90 4.72 2.34
CA VAL A 66 1.64 4.35 1.12
C VAL A 66 1.82 5.54 0.18
N ASP A 67 2.75 5.40 -0.76
CA ASP A 67 3.12 6.40 -1.76
C ASP A 67 2.89 5.90 -3.19
N ILE A 68 2.99 4.58 -3.42
CA ILE A 68 2.90 3.95 -4.75
C ILE A 68 1.94 2.75 -4.71
N LEU A 69 1.09 2.64 -5.74
CA LEU A 69 0.37 1.41 -6.07
C LEU A 69 1.23 0.56 -7.03
N ASN A 70 1.52 -0.68 -6.67
CA ASN A 70 2.06 -1.66 -7.60
C ASN A 70 0.92 -2.61 -7.99
N ASP A 71 0.33 -2.40 -9.17
CA ASP A 71 -0.81 -3.18 -9.64
C ASP A 71 -0.36 -4.14 -10.74
N ILE A 72 -0.20 -5.41 -10.36
CA ILE A 72 0.23 -6.48 -11.26
C ILE A 72 -0.77 -6.80 -12.38
N SER A 73 -1.99 -6.24 -12.33
CA SER A 73 -3.00 -6.40 -13.38
C SER A 73 -3.05 -5.20 -14.34
N ALA A 74 -2.12 -4.24 -14.24
CA ALA A 74 -2.21 -2.94 -14.91
C ALA A 74 -3.56 -2.23 -14.66
N CYS A 75 -4.07 -2.34 -13.42
CA CYS A 75 -5.36 -1.80 -13.00
C CYS A 75 -6.57 -2.35 -13.78
N THR A 76 -6.44 -3.50 -14.43
CA THR A 76 -7.56 -4.13 -15.16
C THR A 76 -8.45 -4.99 -14.28
N ASN A 77 -7.95 -5.51 -13.14
CA ASN A 77 -8.78 -6.26 -12.19
C ASN A 77 -9.91 -5.39 -11.61
N ASN A 78 -9.59 -4.12 -11.28
CA ASN A 78 -10.58 -3.14 -10.89
C ASN A 78 -10.16 -1.71 -11.31
N PRO A 79 -10.62 -1.23 -12.48
CA PRO A 79 -10.27 0.09 -13.00
C PRO A 79 -10.65 1.26 -12.09
N GLU A 80 -11.61 1.08 -11.18
CA GLU A 80 -12.01 2.12 -10.22
C GLU A 80 -10.87 2.50 -9.28
N ILE A 81 -9.86 1.63 -9.08
CA ILE A 81 -8.69 1.91 -8.25
C ILE A 81 -7.90 3.13 -8.74
N ILE A 82 -7.97 3.44 -10.04
CA ILE A 82 -7.35 4.63 -10.64
C ILE A 82 -7.90 5.91 -10.02
N LYS A 83 -9.17 5.95 -9.61
CA LYS A 83 -9.78 7.12 -8.95
C LYS A 83 -9.11 7.43 -7.60
N LEU A 84 -8.46 6.46 -6.97
CA LEU A 84 -7.75 6.64 -5.71
C LEU A 84 -6.34 7.22 -5.89
N LEU A 85 -5.77 7.15 -7.10
CA LEU A 85 -4.44 7.71 -7.41
C LEU A 85 -4.40 9.23 -7.39
N LYS A 86 -5.56 9.89 -7.37
CA LYS A 86 -5.70 11.35 -7.26
C LYS A 86 -6.69 11.72 -6.16
N LYS A 87 -6.16 12.24 -5.06
CA LYS A 87 -6.94 12.97 -4.04
C LYS A 87 -6.76 14.47 -4.20
N LYS A 88 -7.62 15.26 -3.53
CA LYS A 88 -7.69 16.73 -3.69
C LYS A 88 -6.31 17.42 -3.81
N ASN A 89 -5.37 17.10 -2.92
CA ASN A 89 -4.03 17.72 -2.88
C ASN A 89 -2.88 16.68 -2.91
N LYS A 90 -3.15 15.43 -3.29
CA LYS A 90 -2.15 14.35 -3.27
C LYS A 90 -2.30 13.43 -4.47
N PHE A 91 -1.18 13.14 -5.12
CA PHE A 91 -1.07 12.22 -6.25
C PHE A 91 -0.21 11.03 -5.84
N TYR A 92 -0.55 9.86 -6.36
CA TYR A 92 0.17 8.61 -6.11
C TYR A 92 0.71 8.08 -7.44
N SER A 93 1.93 7.56 -7.43
CA SER A 93 2.48 6.87 -8.59
C SER A 93 1.90 5.46 -8.69
N VAL A 94 1.91 4.89 -9.90
CA VAL A 94 1.46 3.53 -10.14
C VAL A 94 2.46 2.77 -11.03
N VAL A 95 2.68 1.50 -10.72
CA VAL A 95 3.37 0.54 -11.58
C VAL A 95 2.31 -0.31 -12.27
N LEU A 96 2.39 -0.40 -13.59
CA LEU A 96 1.50 -1.22 -14.42
C LEU A 96 2.31 -2.38 -15.00
N MET A 97 1.88 -3.61 -14.72
CA MET A 97 2.52 -4.84 -15.21
C MET A 97 1.67 -5.48 -16.30
N HIS A 98 2.32 -6.03 -17.35
CA HIS A 98 1.67 -6.78 -18.41
C HIS A 98 1.24 -8.17 -17.92
#